data_AF-A0A6N8IIE8-F1
#
_entry.id   AF-A0A6N8IIE8-F1
#
_cell.length_a   1.000
_cell.length_b   1.000
_cell.length_c   1.000
_cell.angle_alpha   90.00
_cell.angle_beta   90.00
_cell.angle_gamma   90.00
#
_symmetry.space_group_name_H-M   'P 1'
#
loop_
_entity.id
_entity.type
_entity.pdbx_description
1 polymer ?
#
loop_
_entity_poly.entity_id
_entity_poly.type
_entity_poly.pdbx_seq_one_letter_code
_entity_poly.pdbx_strand_id
1 'polypeptide(L)'
;MRKYLASLSSKIASKEADTLVEALAALLIAALGATLLATMVMVSTNVSVTSRQSLSNLYKAEAGMAESGVSGVDFSFGKINIQVKVWTYQAKDDSGQVVFERYQNISARPENAQQ
;
A
#
# COMPACT_ATOMS: atom_id res chain seq x y z
N MET A 1 -48.13 -45.76 29.25
CA MET A 1 -47.79 -45.32 27.87
C MET A 1 -47.65 -43.81 27.69
N ARG A 2 -48.55 -42.95 28.18
CA ARG A 2 -48.51 -41.48 27.92
C ARG A 2 -47.23 -40.75 28.38
N LYS A 3 -46.58 -41.18 29.46
CA LYS A 3 -45.33 -40.59 29.97
C LYS A 3 -44.14 -40.74 29.00
N TYR A 4 -44.10 -41.81 28.22
CA TYR A 4 -43.01 -42.07 27.26
C TYR A 4 -43.10 -41.15 26.04
N LEU A 5 -44.31 -40.83 25.57
CA LEU A 5 -44.53 -39.92 24.44
C LEU A 5 -44.16 -38.47 24.78
N ALA A 6 -44.48 -38.02 26.00
CA ALA A 6 -44.08 -36.69 26.48
C ALA A 6 -42.56 -36.55 26.60
N SER A 7 -41.87 -37.61 27.07
CA SER A 7 -40.41 -37.66 27.14
C SER A 7 -39.75 -37.66 25.75
N LEU A 8 -40.33 -38.37 24.77
CA LEU A 8 -39.83 -38.36 23.39
C LEU A 8 -40.00 -36.98 22.74
N SER A 9 -41.18 -36.39 22.89
CA SER A 9 -41.49 -35.05 22.34
C SER A 9 -40.57 -33.98 22.93
N SER A 10 -40.27 -34.06 24.23
CA SER A 10 -39.33 -33.15 24.89
C SER A 10 -37.89 -33.33 24.39
N LYS A 11 -37.44 -34.56 24.15
CA LYS A 11 -36.10 -34.84 23.60
C LYS A 11 -35.95 -34.43 22.13
N ILE A 12 -37.00 -34.53 21.33
CA ILE A 12 -37.01 -34.08 19.93
C ILE A 12 -36.96 -32.55 19.90
N ALA A 13 -37.80 -31.87 20.68
CA ALA A 13 -37.81 -30.41 20.78
C ALA A 13 -36.48 -29.85 21.31
N SER A 14 -35.81 -30.53 22.26
CA SER A 14 -34.50 -30.10 22.74
C SER A 14 -33.41 -30.23 21.67
N LYS A 15 -33.46 -31.27 20.83
CA LYS A 15 -32.51 -31.44 19.72
C LYS A 15 -32.75 -30.45 18.58
N GLU A 16 -34.01 -30.13 18.28
CA GLU A 16 -34.34 -29.08 17.30
C GLU A 16 -33.89 -27.70 17.79
N ALA A 17 -34.03 -27.41 19.09
CA ALA A 17 -33.54 -26.15 19.67
C ALA A 17 -32.01 -26.02 19.58
N ASP A 18 -31.25 -27.07 19.91
CA ASP A 18 -29.79 -27.08 19.79
C ASP A 18 -29.31 -26.89 18.35
N THR A 19 -29.95 -27.57 17.40
CA THR A 19 -29.60 -27.48 15.98
C THR A 19 -29.94 -26.12 15.35
N LEU A 20 -31.00 -25.45 15.82
CA LEU A 20 -31.36 -24.10 15.37
C LEU A 20 -30.36 -23.06 15.88
N VAL A 21 -29.94 -23.16 17.14
CA VAL A 21 -28.89 -22.31 17.72
C VAL A 21 -27.55 -22.51 16.99
N GLU A 22 -27.20 -23.74 16.68
CA GLU A 22 -25.98 -24.07 15.93
C GLU A 22 -26.03 -23.53 14.49
N ALA A 23 -27.17 -23.66 13.81
CA ALA A 23 -27.37 -23.09 12.47
C ALA A 23 -27.30 -21.55 12.48
N LEU A 24 -27.85 -20.90 13.51
CA LEU A 24 -27.78 -19.45 13.68
C LEU A 24 -26.34 -18.99 13.95
N ALA A 25 -25.60 -19.72 14.78
CA ALA A 25 -24.19 -19.46 15.04
C ALA A 25 -23.35 -19.61 13.76
N ALA A 26 -23.58 -20.68 12.98
CA ALA A 26 -22.93 -20.87 11.69
C ALA A 26 -23.26 -19.73 10.70
N LEU A 27 -24.51 -19.28 10.67
CA LEU A 27 -24.94 -18.15 9.83
C LEU A 27 -24.25 -16.84 10.26
N LEU A 28 -24.15 -16.57 11.56
CA LEU A 28 -23.46 -15.41 12.11
C LEU A 28 -21.97 -15.43 11.78
N ILE A 29 -21.30 -16.57 11.94
CA ILE A 29 -19.89 -16.74 11.58
C ILE A 29 -19.69 -16.55 10.07
N ALA A 30 -20.59 -17.11 9.24
CA ALA A 30 -20.55 -16.94 7.79
C ALA A 30 -20.75 -15.46 7.38
N ALA A 31 -21.70 -14.77 8.01
CA ALA A 31 -21.94 -13.35 7.78
C ALA A 31 -20.72 -12.50 8.18
N LEU A 32 -20.09 -12.79 9.32
CA LEU A 32 -18.85 -12.13 9.76
C LEU A 32 -17.68 -12.42 8.82
N GLY A 33 -17.54 -13.65 8.33
CA GLY A 33 -16.54 -14.01 7.32
C GLY A 33 -16.75 -13.28 5.99
N ALA A 34 -18.01 -13.14 5.56
CA ALA A 34 -18.38 -12.42 4.34
C ALA A 34 -18.11 -10.91 4.45
N THR A 35 -18.41 -10.29 5.59
CA THR A 35 -18.12 -8.86 5.80
C THR A 35 -16.62 -8.59 5.86
N LEU A 36 -15.83 -9.48 6.49
CA LEU A 36 -14.37 -9.38 6.50
C LEU A 36 -13.80 -9.47 5.07
N LEU A 37 -14.26 -10.44 4.27
CA LEU A 37 -13.86 -10.57 2.86
C LEU A 37 -14.26 -9.33 2.05
N ALA A 38 -15.49 -8.84 2.19
CA ALA A 38 -15.96 -7.64 1.50
C ALA A 38 -15.13 -6.41 1.87
N THR A 39 -14.81 -6.24 3.16
CA THR A 39 -13.95 -5.16 3.65
C THR A 39 -12.54 -5.28 3.07
N MET A 40 -11.99 -6.49 3.03
CA MET A 40 -10.65 -6.74 2.49
C MET A 40 -10.59 -6.46 0.97
N VAL A 41 -11.64 -6.81 0.23
CA VAL A 41 -11.77 -6.48 -1.20
C VAL A 41 -11.88 -4.97 -1.42
N MET A 42 -12.67 -4.28 -0.60
CA MET A 42 -12.83 -2.83 -0.67
C MET A 42 -11.54 -2.08 -0.32
N VAL A 43 -10.82 -2.52 0.71
CA VAL A 43 -9.51 -1.97 1.08
C VAL A 43 -8.49 -2.24 -0.01
N SER A 44 -8.43 -3.46 -0.55
CA SER A 44 -7.50 -3.82 -1.64
C SER A 44 -7.73 -2.96 -2.90
N THR A 45 -8.98 -2.73 -3.28
CA THR A 45 -9.32 -1.89 -4.44
C THR A 45 -8.98 -0.42 -4.19
N ASN A 46 -9.32 0.14 -3.02
CA ASN A 46 -8.98 1.52 -2.66
C ASN A 46 -7.47 1.77 -2.55
N VAL A 47 -6.72 0.81 -1.99
CA VAL A 47 -5.26 0.87 -1.91
C VAL A 47 -4.65 0.75 -3.31
N SER A 48 -5.19 -0.12 -4.17
CA SER A 48 -4.70 -0.27 -5.55
C SER A 48 -4.93 0.98 -6.39
N VAL A 49 -6.10 1.63 -6.25
CA VAL A 49 -6.41 2.89 -6.95
C VAL A 49 -5.53 4.03 -6.44
N THR A 50 -5.44 4.19 -5.12
CA THR A 50 -4.58 5.20 -4.49
C THR A 50 -3.11 4.99 -4.86
N SER A 51 -2.64 3.73 -4.88
CA SER A 51 -1.27 3.38 -5.27
C SER A 51 -1.01 3.70 -6.73
N ARG A 52 -1.92 3.35 -7.65
CA ARG A 52 -1.77 3.69 -9.09
C ARG A 52 -1.80 5.20 -9.34
N GLN A 53 -2.65 5.93 -8.64
CA GLN A 53 -2.73 7.38 -8.76
C GLN A 53 -1.49 8.07 -8.18
N SER A 54 -1.01 7.59 -7.02
CA SER A 54 0.26 8.02 -6.44
C SER A 54 1.41 7.75 -7.40
N LEU A 55 1.57 6.52 -7.89
CA LEU A 55 2.59 6.13 -8.88
C LEU A 55 2.50 6.96 -10.16
N SER A 56 1.31 7.19 -10.70
CA SER A 56 1.12 8.04 -11.88
C SER A 56 1.55 9.48 -11.62
N ASN A 57 1.27 10.02 -10.43
CA ASN A 57 1.72 11.35 -10.02
C ASN A 57 3.24 11.38 -9.82
N LEU A 58 3.85 10.33 -9.25
CA LEU A 58 5.31 10.20 -9.16
C LEU A 58 5.93 10.19 -10.57
N TYR A 59 5.38 9.42 -11.51
CA TYR A 59 5.86 9.35 -12.89
C TYR A 59 5.73 10.70 -13.63
N LYS A 60 4.64 11.43 -13.42
CA LYS A 60 4.47 12.77 -14.01
C LYS A 60 5.45 13.78 -13.42
N ALA A 61 5.66 13.72 -12.11
CA ALA A 61 6.64 14.58 -11.45
C ALA A 61 8.07 14.22 -11.87
N GLU A 62 8.38 12.93 -12.05
CA GLU A 62 9.64 12.45 -12.61
C GLU A 62 9.86 12.96 -14.05
N ALA A 63 8.82 12.93 -14.88
CA ALA A 63 8.89 13.45 -16.25
C ALA A 63 9.07 14.98 -16.32
N GLY A 64 8.65 15.71 -15.28
CA GLY A 64 8.81 17.15 -15.16
C GLY A 64 10.09 17.60 -14.44
N MET A 65 10.99 16.67 -14.11
CA MET A 65 12.23 17.02 -13.41
C MET A 65 13.13 17.88 -14.28
N ALA A 66 13.47 19.07 -13.80
CA ALA A 66 14.44 19.95 -14.43
C ALA A 66 15.80 19.79 -13.76
N GLU A 67 16.87 20.04 -14.52
CA GLU A 67 18.21 20.15 -13.96
C GLU A 67 18.22 21.29 -12.94
N SER A 68 18.52 20.97 -11.69
CA SER A 68 18.58 21.93 -10.59
C SER A 68 20.01 22.40 -10.33
N GLY A 69 21.02 21.64 -10.76
CA GLY A 69 22.42 22.06 -10.72
C GLY A 69 23.40 20.93 -10.44
N VAL A 70 24.61 21.30 -10.00
CA VAL A 70 25.64 20.36 -9.56
C VAL A 70 25.78 20.42 -8.05
N SER A 71 25.65 19.28 -7.38
CA SER A 71 25.98 19.12 -5.96
C SER A 71 27.30 18.38 -5.82
N GLY A 72 28.18 18.89 -4.96
CA GLY A 72 29.46 18.28 -4.62
C GLY A 72 29.47 17.79 -3.18
N VAL A 73 29.97 16.58 -2.94
CA VAL A 73 30.27 16.07 -1.60
C VAL A 73 31.76 15.82 -1.49
N ASP A 74 32.37 16.40 -0.47
CA ASP A 74 33.78 16.22 -0.15
C ASP A 74 33.96 15.11 0.89
N PHE A 75 34.73 14.09 0.53
CA PHE A 75 35.14 13.01 1.43
C PHE A 75 36.60 13.23 1.85
N SER A 76 36.85 13.36 3.15
CA SER A 76 38.20 13.54 3.70
C SER A 76 38.64 12.32 4.50
N PHE A 77 39.79 11.76 4.11
CA PHE A 77 40.45 10.63 4.78
C PHE A 77 41.88 11.03 5.15
N GLY A 78 42.05 11.64 6.32
CA GLY A 78 43.35 12.09 6.81
C GLY A 78 43.97 13.17 5.93
N LYS A 79 44.98 12.82 5.11
CA LYS A 79 45.64 13.74 4.17
C LYS A 79 45.06 13.70 2.76
N ILE A 80 44.11 12.79 2.49
CA ILE A 80 43.51 12.62 1.17
C ILE A 80 42.12 13.28 1.17
N ASN A 81 41.86 14.12 0.18
CA ASN A 81 40.53 14.72 -0.06
C ASN A 81 40.04 14.30 -1.45
N ILE A 82 38.80 13.79 -1.50
CA ILE A 82 38.13 13.38 -2.73
C ILE A 82 36.86 14.21 -2.87
N GLN A 83 36.72 14.94 -3.98
CA GLN A 83 35.47 15.63 -4.31
C GLN A 83 34.66 14.79 -5.28
N VAL A 84 33.42 14.46 -4.93
CA VAL A 84 32.49 13.77 -5.82
C VAL A 84 31.40 14.75 -6.22
N LYS A 85 31.29 15.04 -7.52
CA LYS A 85 30.28 15.92 -8.08
C LYS A 85 29.19 15.11 -8.79
N VAL A 86 27.93 15.46 -8.55
CA VAL A 86 26.73 14.82 -9.11
C VAL A 86 25.79 15.89 -9.67
N TRP A 87 25.14 15.61 -10.81
CA TRP A 87 24.02 16.41 -11.30
C TRP A 87 22.79 16.14 -10.45
N THR A 88 22.09 17.19 -10.05
CA THR A 88 20.81 17.10 -9.35
C THR A 88 19.69 17.51 -10.27
N TYR A 89 18.67 16.66 -10.34
CA TYR A 89 17.42 16.96 -11.02
C TYR A 89 16.34 17.04 -9.95
N GLN A 90 15.51 18.08 -10.00
CA GLN A 90 14.45 18.28 -9.03
C GLN A 90 13.12 18.52 -9.74
N ALA A 91 12.06 17.93 -9.18
CA ALA A 91 10.69 18.37 -9.45
C ALA A 91 10.19 19.13 -8.24
N LYS A 92 9.60 20.29 -8.50
CA LYS A 92 8.97 21.14 -7.48
C LYS A 92 7.47 21.14 -7.70
N ASP A 93 6.72 21.19 -6.61
CA ASP A 93 5.28 21.43 -6.68
C ASP A 93 4.96 22.90 -6.99
N ASP A 94 3.68 23.22 -7.14
CA ASP A 94 3.21 24.59 -7.40
C ASP A 94 3.54 25.58 -6.26
N SER A 95 3.92 25.06 -5.07
CA SER A 95 4.36 25.86 -3.92
C SER A 95 5.88 26.06 -3.90
N GLY A 96 6.62 25.50 -4.86
CA GLY A 96 8.07 25.56 -4.96
C GLY A 96 8.81 24.58 -4.04
N GLN A 97 8.10 23.68 -3.35
CA GLN A 97 8.71 22.65 -2.51
C GLN A 97 9.24 21.50 -3.38
N VAL A 98 10.44 21.01 -3.08
CA VAL A 98 11.04 19.86 -3.78
C VAL A 98 10.26 18.60 -3.39
N VAL A 99 9.58 18.02 -4.36
CA VAL A 99 8.81 16.78 -4.20
C VAL A 99 9.57 15.55 -4.70
N PHE A 100 10.50 15.74 -5.65
CA PHE A 100 11.43 14.69 -6.10
C PHE A 100 12.81 15.24 -6.33
N GLU A 101 13.81 14.45 -5.99
CA GLU A 101 15.22 14.73 -6.25
C GLU A 101 15.93 13.48 -6.75
N ARG A 102 16.69 13.62 -7.83
CA ARG A 102 17.51 12.56 -8.42
C ARG A 102 18.95 13.04 -8.56
N TYR A 103 19.87 12.19 -8.17
CA TYR A 103 21.31 12.39 -8.33
C TYR A 103 21.82 11.54 -9.48
N GLN A 104 22.52 12.15 -10.43
CA GLN A 104 23.16 11.45 -11.54
C GLN A 104 24.66 11.74 -11.52
N ASN A 105 25.47 10.71 -11.81
CA ASN A 105 26.91 10.87 -11.89
C ASN A 105 27.29 11.82 -13.03
N ILE A 106 28.18 12.80 -12.77
CA ILE A 106 28.66 13.75 -13.79
C ILE A 106 29.47 13.05 -14.89
N SER A 107 30.08 11.92 -14.60
CA SER A 107 30.79 11.09 -15.58
C SER A 107 29.86 10.44 -16.61
N ALA A 108 28.54 10.55 -16.44
CA ALA A 108 27.52 10.03 -17.36
C ALA A 108 26.77 11.16 -18.11
N ARG A 109 27.43 12.30 -18.37
CA ARG A 109 26.91 13.30 -19.32
C ARG A 109 26.93 12.66 -20.72
N PRO A 110 25.80 12.46 -21.41
CA PRO A 110 25.83 12.11 -22.82
C PRO A 110 26.52 13.26 -23.57
N GLU A 111 27.46 12.94 -24.45
CA GLU A 111 28.34 13.85 -25.18
C GLU A 111 27.60 14.87 -26.08
N ASN A 112 26.27 14.94 -26.00
CA ASN A 112 25.41 15.63 -26.97
C ASN A 112 24.74 16.88 -26.40
N ALA A 113 25.01 17.27 -25.15
CA ALA A 113 24.52 18.53 -24.59
C ALA A 113 25.55 19.65 -24.80
N GLN A 114 25.79 20.01 -26.06
CA GLN A 114 26.28 21.34 -26.43
C GLN A 114 25.24 22.01 -27.31
N GLN A 115 24.54 23.00 -26.76
CA GLN A 115 24.20 24.27 -27.41
C GLN A 115 23.58 25.21 -26.37
#